data_AF-A0A245ZQJ7-F1
#
_entry.id   AF-A0A245ZQJ7-F1
#
_cell.length_a   1.000
_cell.length_b   1.000
_cell.length_c   1.000
_cell.angle_alpha   90.00
_cell.angle_beta   90.00
_cell.angle_gamma   90.00
#
_symmetry.space_group_name_H-M   'P 1'
#
loop_
_entity.id
_entity.type
_entity.pdbx_description
1 polymer ?
#
loop_
_entity_poly.entity_id
_entity_poly.type
_entity_poly.pdbx_seq_one_letter_code
_entity_poly.pdbx_strand_id
1 'polypeptide(L)'
;MAKFSEINRPLSLIDTYRGEAKLLRAKRNRALRHHLTNEDRANLRVLDGLDPGLITFIASDNRARFCFARNLSRGFRRVWRSANDLQVLHVTIINENFETSDERTEIRLAELTKQARHILDATGGSWIGGVDFAVFANRTYPAGGRVISPHVHATVWGCDILQHAQHVADGYNKRLHTGVAGVEAVKVQLVRATWPDIERVLTYPYRPPARTKTVYYNPRTGLTNIHESEKADRYVRYLRMMQLLSLIEQDRLCFAGGQGTVIRRQALQEAHTMLEQRTSATNRASQMEWIEDFWAELLPRCELRRFAAPQITLR
;
A
#
# COMPACT_ATOMS: atom_id res chain seq x y z
N MET A 1 -12.29 22.90 -26.23
CA MET A 1 -11.53 23.62 -25.18
C MET A 1 -12.21 23.40 -23.84
N ALA A 2 -11.70 22.47 -23.03
CA ALA A 2 -12.21 22.21 -21.67
C ALA A 2 -11.06 22.35 -20.67
N LYS A 3 -11.25 23.21 -19.67
CA LYS A 3 -10.28 23.58 -18.63
C LYS A 3 -9.99 22.40 -17.70
N PHE A 4 -8.80 21.82 -17.80
CA PHE A 4 -8.19 20.91 -16.82
C PHE A 4 -7.21 21.67 -15.90
N SER A 5 -7.59 22.86 -15.45
CA SER A 5 -6.73 23.73 -14.64
C SER A 5 -7.27 23.84 -13.23
N GLU A 6 -7.10 22.82 -12.37
CA GLU A 6 -7.13 23.01 -10.91
C GLU A 6 -6.76 21.78 -10.06
N ILE A 7 -5.83 20.91 -10.50
CA ILE A 7 -5.14 20.02 -9.55
C ILE A 7 -3.72 19.88 -10.07
N ASN A 8 -2.73 20.29 -9.27
CA ASN A 8 -1.33 19.80 -9.25
C ASN A 8 -0.38 20.91 -8.81
N ARG A 9 -0.41 21.26 -7.52
CA ARG A 9 0.87 21.47 -6.85
C ARG A 9 1.37 20.10 -6.44
N PRO A 10 2.55 19.63 -6.92
CA PRO A 10 3.14 18.40 -6.43
C PRO A 10 3.42 18.60 -4.94
N LEU A 11 2.59 18.02 -4.07
CA LEU A 11 2.91 17.92 -2.66
C LEU A 11 4.21 17.13 -2.57
N SER A 12 5.21 17.69 -1.90
CA SER A 12 6.41 16.93 -1.61
C SER A 12 6.02 15.69 -0.81
N LEU A 13 6.80 14.62 -0.91
CA LEU A 13 6.61 13.41 -0.11
C LEU A 13 6.44 13.77 1.37
N ILE A 14 7.20 14.77 1.86
CA ILE A 14 7.13 15.29 3.22
C ILE A 14 5.78 15.97 3.53
N ASP A 15 5.21 16.74 2.60
CA ASP A 15 3.93 17.43 2.79
C ASP A 15 2.74 16.47 2.77
N THR A 16 2.80 15.41 1.96
CA THR A 16 1.80 14.33 1.95
C THR A 16 1.82 13.59 3.29
N TYR A 17 3.00 13.17 3.76
CA TYR A 17 3.15 12.49 5.05
C TYR A 17 2.77 13.39 6.24
N ARG A 18 3.15 14.67 6.24
CA ARG A 18 2.81 15.62 7.32
C ARG A 18 1.34 16.03 7.32
N GLY A 19 0.75 16.25 6.14
CA GLY A 19 -0.66 16.61 5.97
C GLY A 19 -1.57 15.48 6.39
N GLU A 20 -1.30 14.25 5.93
CA GLU A 20 -2.09 13.07 6.30
C GLU A 20 -1.93 12.71 7.77
N ALA A 21 -0.72 12.79 8.34
CA ALA A 21 -0.51 12.57 9.77
C ALA A 21 -1.20 13.62 10.66
N LYS A 22 -1.22 14.90 10.27
CA LYS A 22 -1.95 15.96 11.00
C LYS A 22 -3.46 15.77 10.92
N LEU A 23 -3.99 15.42 9.74
CA LEU A 23 -5.42 15.11 9.57
C LEU A 23 -5.80 13.85 10.36
N LEU A 24 -4.97 12.82 10.36
CA LEU A 24 -5.19 11.60 11.15
C LEU A 24 -5.20 11.90 12.65
N ARG A 25 -4.34 12.80 13.17
CA ARG A 25 -4.27 13.19 14.59
C ARG A 25 -5.45 14.02 15.09
N ALA A 26 -5.91 14.99 14.30
CA ALA A 26 -7.00 15.90 14.70
C ALA A 26 -8.36 15.17 14.80
N LYS A 27 -8.50 14.09 14.02
CA LYS A 27 -9.77 13.45 13.70
C LYS A 27 -9.91 12.05 14.35
N ARG A 28 -8.79 11.36 14.68
CA ARG A 28 -8.66 10.10 15.50
C ARG A 28 -9.41 10.10 16.86
N ASN A 29 -9.92 11.25 17.26
CA ASN A 29 -9.86 11.71 18.63
C ASN A 29 -11.23 12.11 19.20
N ARG A 30 -12.36 11.87 18.54
CA ARG A 30 -13.67 12.17 19.16
C ARG A 30 -14.49 10.92 19.47
N ALA A 31 -14.59 10.00 18.51
CA ALA A 31 -15.37 8.76 18.68
C ALA A 31 -14.61 7.67 19.47
N LEU A 32 -13.32 7.48 19.23
CA LEU A 32 -12.51 6.45 19.91
C LEU A 32 -11.88 6.93 21.23
N ARG A 33 -11.92 8.24 21.51
CA ARG A 33 -11.18 8.84 22.64
C ARG A 33 -11.59 8.29 24.00
N HIS A 34 -12.83 7.86 24.12
CA HIS A 34 -13.40 7.29 25.36
C HIS A 34 -12.97 5.84 25.61
N HIS A 35 -12.55 5.10 24.57
CA HIS A 35 -12.17 3.70 24.69
C HIS A 35 -10.64 3.47 24.79
N LEU A 36 -9.85 4.45 24.32
CA LEU A 36 -8.38 4.36 24.30
C LEU A 36 -7.74 4.94 25.57
N THR A 37 -6.99 4.10 26.30
CA THR A 37 -6.13 4.51 27.42
C THR A 37 -4.90 5.28 26.92
N ASN A 38 -4.13 5.86 27.84
CA ASN A 38 -2.85 6.47 27.49
C ASN A 38 -1.84 5.44 26.96
N GLU A 39 -1.88 4.22 27.47
CA GLU A 39 -1.07 3.10 27.02
C GLU A 39 -1.44 2.67 25.60
N ASP A 40 -2.72 2.53 25.26
CA ASP A 40 -3.15 2.21 23.89
C ASP A 40 -2.65 3.26 22.89
N ARG A 41 -2.66 4.53 23.30
CA ARG A 41 -2.15 5.63 22.47
C ARG A 41 -0.65 5.58 22.30
N ALA A 42 0.09 5.11 23.31
CA ALA A 42 1.54 4.89 23.22
C ALA A 42 1.84 3.70 22.29
N ASN A 43 1.15 2.57 22.46
CA ASN A 43 1.31 1.38 21.62
C ASN A 43 0.94 1.67 20.14
N LEU A 44 -0.15 2.41 19.90
CA LEU A 44 -0.49 2.87 18.54
C LEU A 44 0.56 3.80 17.94
N ARG A 45 1.31 4.56 18.74
CA ARG A 45 2.44 5.39 18.25
C ARG A 45 3.64 4.52 17.91
N VAL A 46 3.91 3.47 18.68
CA VAL A 46 4.93 2.47 18.39
C VAL A 46 4.65 1.83 17.02
N LEU A 47 3.44 1.30 16.81
CA LEU A 47 3.03 0.66 15.54
C LEU A 47 3.04 1.61 14.32
N ASP A 48 2.84 2.91 14.55
CA ASP A 48 2.87 3.99 13.56
C ASP A 48 4.32 4.52 13.32
N GLY A 49 5.31 3.93 13.99
CA GLY A 49 6.73 4.33 13.90
C GLY A 49 7.06 5.67 14.54
N LEU A 50 6.13 6.23 15.32
CA LEU A 50 6.28 7.51 16.00
C LEU A 50 7.11 7.37 17.27
N ASP A 51 7.16 6.17 17.84
CA ASP A 51 7.95 5.78 19.02
C ASP A 51 8.96 4.68 18.61
N PRO A 52 10.26 4.78 18.97
CA PRO A 52 11.31 3.87 18.52
C PRO A 52 11.28 2.44 19.11
N GLY A 53 10.26 2.06 19.89
CA GLY A 53 10.21 0.74 20.55
C GLY A 53 10.18 -0.50 19.62
N LEU A 54 9.88 -0.33 18.32
CA LEU A 54 9.83 -1.44 17.36
C LEU A 54 11.10 -1.59 16.55
N ILE A 55 11.37 -2.85 16.26
CA ILE A 55 12.61 -3.32 15.66
C ILE A 55 12.32 -3.97 14.32
N THR A 56 11.21 -4.71 14.28
CA THR A 56 10.70 -5.29 13.06
C THR A 56 10.27 -4.17 12.11
N PHE A 57 10.67 -4.31 10.85
CA PHE A 57 10.27 -3.42 9.78
C PHE A 57 8.83 -3.73 9.35
N ILE A 58 7.86 -3.50 10.25
CA ILE A 58 6.44 -3.77 9.98
C ILE A 58 5.85 -2.77 8.99
N ALA A 59 4.91 -3.22 8.18
CA ALA A 59 4.34 -2.41 7.11
C ALA A 59 3.42 -1.29 7.61
N SER A 60 3.06 -1.25 8.89
CA SER A 60 2.32 -0.12 9.48
C SER A 60 3.22 1.03 9.94
N ASP A 61 4.56 0.84 10.03
CA ASP A 61 5.49 1.90 10.44
C ASP A 61 5.67 2.94 9.32
N ASN A 62 5.03 4.09 9.48
CA ASN A 62 5.06 5.17 8.50
C ASN A 62 6.44 5.81 8.33
N ARG A 63 7.29 5.84 9.38
CA ARG A 63 8.65 6.38 9.26
C ARG A 63 9.55 5.43 8.48
N ALA A 64 9.44 4.13 8.74
CA ALA A 64 10.21 3.12 8.05
C ALA A 64 9.77 3.03 6.58
N ARG A 65 8.46 3.07 6.29
CA ARG A 65 7.93 3.23 4.93
C ARG A 65 8.49 4.45 4.21
N PHE A 66 8.52 5.61 4.87
CA PHE A 66 9.09 6.84 4.31
C PHE A 66 10.58 6.69 4.00
N CYS A 67 11.36 6.13 4.94
CA CYS A 67 12.79 5.92 4.76
C CYS A 67 13.05 4.98 3.58
N PHE A 68 12.34 3.85 3.55
CA PHE A 68 12.40 2.87 2.48
C PHE A 68 12.04 3.48 1.12
N ALA A 69 10.91 4.18 1.03
CA ALA A 69 10.46 4.86 -0.18
C ALA A 69 11.49 5.89 -0.67
N ARG A 70 12.07 6.68 0.25
CA ARG A 70 13.12 7.65 -0.07
C ARG A 70 14.38 6.97 -0.63
N ASN A 71 14.77 5.83 -0.07
CA ASN A 71 15.97 5.11 -0.50
C ASN A 71 15.74 4.39 -1.83
N LEU A 72 14.54 3.83 -2.06
CA LEU A 72 14.10 3.35 -3.38
C LEU A 72 14.20 4.46 -4.43
N SER A 73 13.63 5.64 -4.14
CA SER A 73 13.71 6.80 -5.03
C SER A 73 15.14 7.20 -5.33
N ARG A 74 16.03 7.24 -4.32
CA ARG A 74 17.46 7.55 -4.54
C ARG A 74 18.15 6.53 -5.44
N GLY A 75 17.92 5.23 -5.20
CA GLY A 75 18.47 4.16 -6.02
C GLY A 75 17.99 4.24 -7.46
N PHE A 76 16.68 4.40 -7.67
CA PHE A 76 16.10 4.53 -9.00
C PHE A 76 16.55 5.80 -9.74
N ARG A 77 16.70 6.92 -9.03
CA ARG A 77 17.18 8.18 -9.62
C ARG A 77 18.55 8.06 -10.29
N ARG A 78 19.42 7.20 -9.75
CA ARG A 78 20.73 6.92 -10.34
C ARG A 78 20.58 6.22 -11.70
N VAL A 79 19.71 5.21 -11.77
CA VAL A 79 19.39 4.49 -13.02
C VAL A 79 18.77 5.43 -14.04
N TRP A 80 17.77 6.21 -13.63
CA TRP A 80 17.09 7.18 -14.50
C TRP A 80 18.05 8.19 -15.13
N ARG A 81 19.03 8.69 -14.36
CA ARG A 81 20.02 9.65 -14.84
C ARG A 81 21.09 9.06 -15.75
N SER A 82 21.29 7.74 -15.71
CA SER A 82 22.29 7.06 -16.53
C SER A 82 21.78 6.57 -17.89
N ALA A 83 20.48 6.71 -18.17
CA ALA A 83 19.86 6.23 -19.41
C ALA A 83 18.99 7.33 -20.02
N ASN A 84 19.30 7.75 -21.25
CA ASN A 84 18.62 8.87 -21.91
C ASN A 84 17.24 8.51 -22.48
N ASP A 85 16.96 7.23 -22.75
CA ASP A 85 15.76 6.76 -23.45
C ASP A 85 14.90 5.80 -22.62
N LEU A 86 15.02 5.88 -21.30
CA LEU A 86 14.28 4.97 -20.44
C LEU A 86 12.79 5.32 -20.45
N GLN A 87 11.93 4.37 -20.77
CA GLN A 87 10.50 4.49 -20.54
C GLN A 87 10.19 4.03 -19.12
N VAL A 88 9.31 4.76 -18.43
CA VAL A 88 8.82 4.37 -17.10
C VAL A 88 7.33 4.16 -17.18
N LEU A 89 6.88 2.98 -16.74
CA LEU A 89 5.49 2.59 -16.73
C LEU A 89 5.01 2.45 -15.28
N HIS A 90 3.79 2.89 -15.02
CA HIS A 90 3.05 2.52 -13.82
C HIS A 90 2.11 1.38 -14.18
N VAL A 91 2.31 0.23 -13.53
CA VAL A 91 1.50 -0.96 -13.71
C VAL A 91 0.69 -1.19 -12.45
N THR A 92 -0.62 -1.35 -12.61
CA THR A 92 -1.53 -1.73 -11.51
C THR A 92 -2.12 -3.09 -11.83
N ILE A 93 -2.07 -4.01 -10.86
CA ILE A 93 -2.59 -5.37 -10.98
C ILE A 93 -3.63 -5.59 -9.88
N ILE A 94 -4.86 -5.85 -10.29
CA ILE A 94 -6.02 -6.12 -9.44
C ILE A 94 -6.62 -7.43 -9.92
N ASN A 95 -6.92 -8.33 -8.98
CA ASN A 95 -7.62 -9.57 -9.28
C ASN A 95 -8.61 -9.85 -8.16
N GLU A 96 -9.88 -10.00 -8.53
CA GLU A 96 -10.96 -10.21 -7.58
C GLU A 96 -10.79 -11.48 -6.74
N ASN A 97 -10.05 -12.47 -7.24
CA ASN A 97 -9.76 -13.68 -6.49
C ASN A 97 -9.03 -13.37 -5.18
N PHE A 98 -8.25 -12.30 -5.10
CA PHE A 98 -7.55 -11.90 -3.87
C PHE A 98 -8.35 -10.95 -2.99
N GLU A 99 -9.58 -10.57 -3.38
CA GLU A 99 -10.47 -9.80 -2.51
C GLU A 99 -10.86 -10.61 -1.28
N THR A 100 -10.98 -9.92 -0.15
CA THR A 100 -11.34 -10.50 1.14
C THR A 100 -12.30 -9.58 1.89
N SER A 101 -12.92 -10.09 2.95
CA SER A 101 -13.72 -9.29 3.89
C SER A 101 -12.83 -8.56 4.91
N ASP A 102 -13.26 -7.39 5.37
CA ASP A 102 -12.69 -6.71 6.55
C ASP A 102 -13.09 -7.36 7.87
N GLU A 103 -14.20 -8.12 7.92
CA GLU A 103 -14.65 -8.88 9.08
C GLU A 103 -13.94 -10.23 9.20
N ARG A 104 -13.83 -10.95 8.09
CA ARG A 104 -13.10 -12.23 8.00
C ARG A 104 -12.02 -12.10 6.94
N THR A 105 -10.83 -11.70 7.39
CA THR A 105 -9.75 -11.33 6.49
C THR A 105 -8.83 -12.51 6.24
N GLU A 106 -8.73 -12.92 4.97
CA GLU A 106 -7.75 -13.88 4.47
C GLU A 106 -6.89 -13.19 3.40
N ILE A 107 -5.59 -13.06 3.66
CA ILE A 107 -4.64 -12.42 2.75
C ILE A 107 -3.71 -13.48 2.18
N ARG A 108 -3.94 -13.83 0.91
CA ARG A 108 -3.10 -14.77 0.14
C ARG A 108 -1.92 -14.06 -0.52
N LEU A 109 -1.04 -13.50 0.30
CA LEU A 109 0.04 -12.61 -0.16
C LEU A 109 1.04 -13.34 -1.08
N ALA A 110 1.39 -14.59 -0.76
CA ALA A 110 2.29 -15.39 -1.58
C ALA A 110 1.75 -15.64 -2.99
N GLU A 111 0.48 -15.99 -3.13
CA GLU A 111 -0.18 -16.21 -4.42
C GLU A 111 -0.31 -14.92 -5.23
N LEU A 112 -0.74 -13.82 -4.58
CA LEU A 112 -0.84 -12.50 -5.22
C LEU A 112 0.51 -12.03 -5.76
N THR A 113 1.55 -12.09 -4.93
CA THR A 113 2.89 -11.67 -5.34
C THR A 113 3.47 -12.59 -6.41
N LYS A 114 3.23 -13.90 -6.35
CA LYS A 114 3.63 -14.84 -7.41
C LYS A 114 2.96 -14.51 -8.75
N GLN A 115 1.65 -14.26 -8.76
CA GLN A 115 0.94 -13.85 -9.98
C GLN A 115 1.47 -12.52 -10.51
N ALA A 116 1.65 -11.53 -9.63
CA ALA A 116 2.15 -10.22 -10.03
C ALA A 116 3.57 -10.29 -10.59
N ARG A 117 4.46 -11.08 -10.00
CA ARG A 117 5.82 -11.33 -10.53
C ARG A 117 5.77 -11.90 -11.94
N HIS A 118 4.94 -12.92 -12.16
CA HIS A 118 4.80 -13.53 -13.47
C HIS A 118 4.32 -12.53 -14.55
N ILE A 119 3.39 -11.64 -14.20
CA ILE A 119 2.93 -10.57 -15.10
C ILE A 119 4.04 -9.56 -15.36
N LEU A 120 4.72 -9.08 -14.31
CA LEU A 120 5.75 -8.04 -14.40
C LEU A 120 7.00 -8.53 -15.14
N ASP A 121 7.44 -9.77 -14.91
CA ASP A 121 8.55 -10.39 -15.62
C ASP A 121 8.25 -10.50 -17.13
N ALA A 122 6.98 -10.76 -17.49
CA ALA A 122 6.55 -10.80 -18.89
C ALA A 122 6.55 -9.44 -19.58
N THR A 123 6.62 -8.31 -18.86
CA THR A 123 6.65 -6.95 -19.48
C THR A 123 7.99 -6.62 -20.15
N GLY A 124 9.02 -7.44 -19.96
CA GLY A 124 10.35 -7.27 -20.59
C GLY A 124 11.22 -6.19 -19.96
N GLY A 125 10.75 -5.49 -18.91
CA GLY A 125 11.50 -4.46 -18.20
C GLY A 125 12.07 -4.92 -16.85
N SER A 126 12.89 -4.05 -16.25
CA SER A 126 13.19 -4.12 -14.81
C SER A 126 12.05 -3.47 -14.02
N TRP A 127 11.81 -3.91 -12.79
CA TRP A 127 10.64 -3.43 -12.07
C TRP A 127 10.79 -3.50 -10.54
N ILE A 128 10.04 -2.63 -9.85
CA ILE A 128 9.80 -2.65 -8.40
C ILE A 128 8.30 -2.60 -8.18
N GLY A 129 7.78 -3.58 -7.46
CA GLY A 129 6.37 -3.71 -7.08
C GLY A 129 6.16 -3.56 -5.58
N GLY A 130 4.99 -3.04 -5.21
CA GLY A 130 4.48 -2.98 -3.85
C GLY A 130 3.03 -3.45 -3.81
N VAL A 131 2.69 -4.24 -2.79
CA VAL A 131 1.29 -4.57 -2.47
C VAL A 131 0.69 -3.43 -1.63
N ASP A 132 -0.46 -2.94 -2.08
CA ASP A 132 -1.32 -2.00 -1.38
C ASP A 132 -2.70 -2.63 -1.11
N PHE A 133 -3.45 -2.06 -0.19
CA PHE A 133 -4.74 -2.56 0.24
C PHE A 133 -5.80 -1.47 0.12
N ALA A 134 -6.82 -1.72 -0.70
CA ALA A 134 -7.96 -0.82 -0.84
C ALA A 134 -9.15 -1.34 -0.04
N VAL A 135 -9.68 -0.54 0.88
CA VAL A 135 -10.94 -0.83 1.57
C VAL A 135 -12.08 -0.12 0.85
N PHE A 136 -13.10 -0.85 0.42
CA PHE A 136 -14.27 -0.30 -0.28
C PHE A 136 -15.44 -0.06 0.67
N ALA A 137 -15.86 1.20 0.77
CA ALA A 137 -16.85 1.66 1.73
C ALA A 137 -18.26 1.10 1.53
N ASN A 138 -18.61 0.83 0.28
CA ASN A 138 -19.97 0.50 -0.15
C ASN A 138 -20.03 -0.78 -0.99
N ARG A 139 -18.93 -1.55 -1.05
CA ARG A 139 -18.94 -2.92 -1.58
C ARG A 139 -19.00 -3.88 -0.41
N THR A 140 -19.97 -4.77 -0.43
CA THR A 140 -20.13 -5.85 0.54
C THR A 140 -19.46 -7.10 0.01
N TYR A 141 -18.72 -7.80 0.87
CA TYR A 141 -18.12 -9.08 0.50
C TYR A 141 -19.14 -10.21 0.72
N PRO A 142 -19.23 -11.24 -0.16
CA PRO A 142 -20.26 -12.28 -0.06
C PRO A 142 -20.35 -12.99 1.30
N ALA A 143 -19.21 -13.17 1.97
CA ALA A 143 -19.13 -13.81 3.29
C ALA A 143 -19.41 -12.86 4.48
N GLY A 144 -19.85 -11.62 4.24
CA GLY A 144 -20.06 -10.58 5.25
C GLY A 144 -18.97 -9.51 5.25
N GLY A 145 -19.22 -8.38 5.89
CA GLY A 145 -18.31 -7.23 5.92
C GLY A 145 -18.13 -6.48 4.59
N ARG A 146 -17.09 -5.65 4.53
CA ARG A 146 -16.71 -4.83 3.36
C ARG A 146 -15.54 -5.46 2.61
N VAL A 147 -15.50 -5.17 1.31
CA VAL A 147 -14.39 -5.63 0.46
C VAL A 147 -13.09 -4.91 0.83
N ILE A 148 -12.07 -5.70 1.16
CA ILE A 148 -10.66 -5.32 1.11
C ILE A 148 -10.08 -5.94 -0.15
N SER A 149 -9.40 -5.13 -0.96
CA SER A 149 -8.75 -5.54 -2.20
C SER A 149 -7.24 -5.30 -2.08
N PRO A 150 -6.48 -6.33 -1.71
CA PRO A 150 -5.04 -6.38 -1.94
C PRO A 150 -4.76 -6.27 -3.44
N HIS A 151 -3.89 -5.34 -3.84
CA HIS A 151 -3.55 -5.09 -5.23
C HIS A 151 -2.10 -4.64 -5.34
N VAL A 152 -1.53 -4.74 -6.54
CA VAL A 152 -0.13 -4.40 -6.78
C VAL A 152 -0.03 -3.12 -7.57
N HIS A 153 0.88 -2.27 -7.14
CA HIS A 153 1.38 -1.14 -7.90
C HIS A 153 2.88 -1.35 -8.17
N ALA A 154 3.28 -1.27 -9.44
CA ALA A 154 4.65 -1.45 -9.84
C ALA A 154 5.13 -0.30 -10.73
N THR A 155 6.39 0.06 -10.56
CA THR A 155 7.13 0.89 -11.51
C THR A 155 7.98 -0.04 -12.35
N VAL A 156 7.75 -0.04 -13.66
CA VAL A 156 8.48 -0.85 -14.65
C VAL A 156 9.28 0.09 -15.54
N TRP A 157 10.50 -0.29 -15.91
CA TRP A 157 11.35 0.51 -16.77
C TRP A 157 12.19 -0.33 -17.74
N GLY A 158 12.45 0.26 -18.91
CA GLY A 158 13.22 -0.34 -19.99
C GLY A 158 13.17 0.53 -21.25
N CYS A 159 13.87 0.12 -22.30
CA CYS A 159 13.81 0.77 -23.61
C CYS A 159 12.66 0.18 -24.42
N ASP A 160 11.81 1.03 -25.03
CA ASP A 160 10.71 0.64 -25.92
C ASP A 160 9.74 -0.42 -25.36
N ILE A 161 9.53 -0.41 -24.05
CA ILE A 161 8.75 -1.43 -23.35
C ILE A 161 7.23 -1.19 -23.36
N LEU A 162 6.75 0.02 -23.69
CA LEU A 162 5.33 0.37 -23.54
C LEU A 162 4.39 -0.56 -24.34
N GLN A 163 4.66 -0.73 -25.63
CA GLN A 163 3.78 -1.51 -26.52
C GLN A 163 3.75 -2.98 -26.11
N HIS A 164 4.92 -3.54 -25.74
CA HIS A 164 5.02 -4.91 -25.27
C HIS A 164 4.27 -5.11 -23.93
N ALA A 165 4.46 -4.20 -22.97
CA ALA A 165 3.75 -4.25 -21.69
C ALA A 165 2.23 -4.14 -21.84
N GLN A 166 1.74 -3.30 -22.78
CA GLN A 166 0.31 -3.22 -23.10
C GLN A 166 -0.22 -4.53 -23.71
N HIS A 167 0.53 -5.14 -24.63
CA HIS A 167 0.16 -6.45 -25.20
C HIS A 167 0.06 -7.54 -24.13
N VAL A 168 1.01 -7.55 -23.18
CA VAL A 168 0.98 -8.47 -22.03
C VAL A 168 -0.27 -8.20 -21.18
N ALA A 169 -0.57 -6.94 -20.86
CA ALA A 169 -1.75 -6.57 -20.09
C ALA A 169 -3.06 -7.04 -20.75
N ASP A 170 -3.20 -6.84 -22.07
CA ASP A 170 -4.36 -7.31 -22.84
C ASP A 170 -4.52 -8.83 -22.77
N GLY A 171 -3.41 -9.57 -22.80
CA GLY A 171 -3.40 -11.03 -22.64
C GLY A 171 -3.95 -11.48 -21.28
N TYR A 172 -3.59 -10.77 -20.21
CA TYR A 172 -4.08 -11.05 -18.86
C TYR A 172 -5.50 -10.54 -18.60
N ASN A 173 -5.89 -9.39 -19.16
CA ASN A 173 -7.24 -8.83 -19.04
C ASN A 173 -8.33 -9.73 -19.66
N LYS A 174 -7.96 -10.67 -20.54
CA LYS A 174 -8.86 -11.71 -21.06
C LYS A 174 -9.16 -12.84 -20.06
N ARG A 175 -8.34 -12.99 -19.02
CA ARG A 175 -8.37 -14.14 -18.09
C ARG A 175 -8.58 -13.72 -16.63
N LEU A 176 -8.20 -12.50 -16.29
CA LEU A 176 -8.32 -11.94 -14.96
C LEU A 176 -9.49 -10.96 -14.92
N HIS A 177 -10.19 -10.96 -13.79
CA HIS A 177 -11.35 -10.12 -13.57
C HIS A 177 -11.15 -9.25 -12.33
N THR A 178 -11.90 -8.15 -12.28
CA THR A 178 -11.97 -7.28 -11.12
C THR A 178 -13.41 -7.25 -10.63
N GLY A 179 -13.60 -7.10 -9.32
CA GLY A 179 -14.93 -7.00 -8.72
C GLY A 179 -15.60 -5.66 -8.98
N VAL A 180 -15.02 -4.80 -9.83
CA VAL A 180 -15.54 -3.48 -10.20
C VAL A 180 -15.67 -3.40 -11.71
N ALA A 181 -16.91 -3.39 -12.21
CA ALA A 181 -17.20 -3.33 -13.63
C ALA A 181 -16.47 -2.17 -14.34
N GLY A 182 -15.80 -2.47 -15.45
CA GLY A 182 -15.05 -1.49 -16.25
C GLY A 182 -13.66 -1.14 -15.72
N VAL A 183 -13.18 -1.80 -14.66
CA VAL A 183 -11.79 -1.68 -14.21
C VAL A 183 -10.97 -2.84 -14.76
N GLU A 184 -9.90 -2.52 -15.48
CA GLU A 184 -8.93 -3.48 -16.02
C GLU A 184 -8.17 -4.18 -14.88
N ALA A 185 -7.99 -5.49 -15.02
CA ALA A 185 -7.23 -6.30 -14.05
C ALA A 185 -5.73 -5.96 -14.10
N VAL A 186 -5.20 -5.70 -15.29
CA VAL A 186 -3.84 -5.20 -15.50
C VAL A 186 -3.92 -3.89 -16.27
N LYS A 187 -3.52 -2.80 -15.62
CA LYS A 187 -3.49 -1.47 -16.21
C LYS A 187 -2.06 -0.97 -16.35
N VAL A 188 -1.66 -0.61 -17.57
CA VAL A 188 -0.33 -0.09 -17.88
C VAL A 188 -0.45 1.36 -18.32
N GLN A 189 0.28 2.26 -17.67
CA GLN A 189 0.28 3.68 -17.99
C GLN A 189 1.70 4.18 -18.16
N LEU A 190 1.98 4.88 -19.26
CA LEU A 190 3.23 5.60 -19.43
C LEU A 190 3.30 6.75 -18.41
N VAL A 191 4.39 6.80 -17.66
CA VAL A 191 4.67 7.86 -16.70
C VAL A 191 5.35 8.99 -17.44
N ARG A 192 4.92 10.23 -17.18
CA ARG A 192 5.60 11.40 -17.74
C ARG A 192 7.07 11.37 -17.31
N ALA A 193 7.98 11.63 -18.24
CA ALA A 193 9.43 11.60 -18.04
C ALA A 193 9.95 12.79 -17.19
N THR A 194 9.28 13.11 -16.09
CA THR A 194 9.76 14.07 -15.08
C THR A 194 10.05 13.33 -13.79
N TRP A 195 11.12 13.74 -13.10
CA TRP A 195 11.48 13.12 -11.81
C TRP A 195 10.33 13.17 -10.78
N PRO A 196 9.58 14.29 -10.61
CA PRO A 196 8.45 14.31 -9.69
C PRO A 196 7.36 13.28 -9.99
N ASP A 197 7.03 13.05 -11.27
CA ASP A 197 6.02 12.06 -11.67
C ASP A 197 6.50 10.62 -11.41
N ILE A 198 7.76 10.34 -11.73
CA ILE A 198 8.43 9.06 -11.47
C ILE A 198 8.50 8.77 -9.97
N GLU A 199 8.98 9.73 -9.17
CA GLU A 199 9.07 9.59 -7.72
C GLU A 199 7.68 9.36 -7.12
N ARG A 200 6.66 10.06 -7.62
CA ARG A 200 5.28 9.90 -7.16
C ARG A 200 4.77 8.46 -7.35
N VAL A 201 4.98 7.86 -8.53
CA VAL A 201 4.51 6.49 -8.80
C VAL A 201 5.34 5.43 -8.08
N LEU A 202 6.66 5.63 -8.00
CA LEU A 202 7.58 4.71 -7.32
C LEU A 202 7.31 4.64 -5.82
N THR A 203 6.97 5.78 -5.21
CA THR A 203 6.71 5.86 -3.76
C THR A 203 5.26 5.64 -3.39
N TYR A 204 4.34 5.60 -4.36
CA TYR A 204 2.90 5.44 -4.13
C TYR A 204 2.52 4.26 -3.23
N PRO A 205 3.03 3.03 -3.45
CA PRO A 205 2.64 1.86 -2.66
C PRO A 205 3.06 1.94 -1.18
N TYR A 206 4.00 2.83 -0.87
CA TYR A 206 4.57 2.99 0.46
C TYR A 206 3.94 4.14 1.24
N ARG A 207 2.97 4.85 0.67
CA ARG A 207 2.24 5.89 1.40
C ARG A 207 1.43 5.28 2.55
N PRO A 208 1.17 6.04 3.62
CA PRO A 208 0.31 5.57 4.70
C PRO A 208 -1.08 5.20 4.17
N PRO A 209 -1.72 4.14 4.69
CA PRO A 209 -3.09 3.78 4.33
C PRO A 209 -4.06 4.84 4.85
N ALA A 210 -4.33 5.90 4.11
CA ALA A 210 -5.03 7.07 4.65
C ALA A 210 -6.55 7.11 4.34
N ARG A 211 -7.02 6.33 3.35
CA ARG A 211 -8.32 6.58 2.68
C ARG A 211 -9.05 5.30 2.31
N THR A 212 -10.37 5.35 2.40
CA THR A 212 -11.27 4.30 1.92
C THR A 212 -11.82 4.68 0.56
N LYS A 213 -12.04 3.71 -0.32
CA LYS A 213 -12.55 3.93 -1.67
C LYS A 213 -14.07 3.75 -1.71
N THR A 214 -14.78 4.56 -2.46
CA THR A 214 -16.22 4.38 -2.75
C THR A 214 -16.38 4.16 -4.24
N VAL A 215 -17.13 3.12 -4.59
CA VAL A 215 -17.47 2.79 -5.97
C VAL A 215 -18.81 3.44 -6.32
N TYR A 216 -18.90 4.16 -7.43
CA TYR A 216 -20.17 4.71 -7.89
C TYR A 216 -20.29 4.59 -9.39
N TYR A 217 -21.49 4.26 -9.86
CA TYR A 217 -21.81 4.26 -11.27
C TYR A 217 -22.09 5.69 -11.74
N ASN A 218 -21.42 6.13 -12.80
CA ASN A 218 -21.72 7.40 -13.44
C ASN A 218 -22.65 7.15 -14.65
N PRO A 219 -23.95 7.47 -14.54
CA PRO A 219 -24.91 7.20 -15.60
C PRO A 219 -24.67 8.05 -16.86
N ARG A 220 -23.93 9.16 -16.76
CA ARG A 220 -23.61 10.01 -17.92
C ARG A 220 -22.53 9.42 -18.80
N THR A 221 -21.55 8.74 -18.20
CA THR A 221 -20.45 8.12 -18.95
C THR A 221 -20.65 6.62 -19.14
N GLY A 222 -21.62 6.01 -18.45
CA GLY A 222 -21.78 4.55 -18.40
C GLY A 222 -20.63 3.84 -17.69
N LEU A 223 -19.79 4.57 -16.94
CA LEU A 223 -18.57 4.04 -16.32
C LEU A 223 -18.69 4.01 -14.81
N THR A 224 -18.16 2.95 -14.22
CA THR A 224 -17.94 2.89 -12.78
C THR A 224 -16.69 3.69 -12.42
N ASN A 225 -16.84 4.59 -11.45
CA ASN A 225 -15.76 5.40 -10.92
C ASN A 225 -15.47 5.03 -9.47
N ILE A 226 -14.20 5.21 -9.10
CA ILE A 226 -13.72 5.00 -7.73
C ILE A 226 -13.21 6.35 -7.23
N HIS A 227 -13.79 6.87 -6.15
CA HIS A 227 -13.26 8.05 -5.47
C HIS A 227 -12.89 7.74 -4.03
N GLU A 228 -11.97 8.52 -3.47
CA GLU A 228 -11.61 8.42 -2.07
C GLU A 228 -12.68 9.08 -1.21
N SER A 229 -13.22 8.35 -0.24
CA SER A 229 -14.25 8.84 0.67
C SER A 229 -13.65 9.19 2.03
N GLU A 230 -14.03 10.36 2.54
CA GLU A 230 -13.65 10.85 3.88
C GLU A 230 -14.74 10.61 4.96
N LYS A 231 -15.80 9.84 4.68
CA LYS A 231 -16.96 9.69 5.58
C LYS A 231 -16.64 8.99 6.91
N ALA A 232 -17.55 9.13 7.88
CA ALA A 232 -17.39 8.87 9.33
C ALA A 232 -16.75 7.53 9.75
N ASP A 233 -16.87 6.46 8.96
CA ASP A 233 -16.25 5.14 9.24
C ASP A 233 -14.73 5.08 9.01
N ARG A 234 -14.12 6.19 8.59
CA ARG A 234 -12.69 6.26 8.26
C ARG A 234 -11.79 5.66 9.34
N TYR A 235 -12.08 5.87 10.63
CA TYR A 235 -11.19 5.44 11.71
C TYR A 235 -11.24 3.95 11.98
N VAL A 236 -12.44 3.36 11.96
CA VAL A 236 -12.60 1.92 12.16
C VAL A 236 -11.87 1.16 11.06
N ARG A 237 -11.97 1.66 9.82
CA ARG A 237 -11.29 1.08 8.67
C ARG A 237 -9.78 1.38 8.68
N TYR A 238 -9.36 2.55 9.15
CA TYR A 238 -7.95 2.85 9.38
C TYR A 238 -7.33 1.93 10.44
N LEU A 239 -8.03 1.70 11.56
CA LEU A 239 -7.59 0.76 12.59
C LEU A 239 -7.48 -0.66 12.03
N ARG A 240 -8.47 -1.11 11.23
CA ARG A 240 -8.38 -2.41 10.57
C ARG A 240 -7.18 -2.46 9.61
N MET A 241 -6.93 -1.43 8.82
CA MET A 241 -5.76 -1.37 7.95
C MET A 241 -4.43 -1.36 8.71
N MET A 242 -4.36 -0.63 9.83
CA MET A 242 -3.19 -0.63 10.71
C MET A 242 -2.95 -2.02 11.29
N GLN A 243 -4.00 -2.72 11.72
CA GLN A 243 -3.90 -4.09 12.21
C GLN A 243 -3.33 -5.00 11.12
N LEU A 244 -3.93 -5.02 9.94
CA LEU A 244 -3.47 -5.88 8.84
C LEU A 244 -2.02 -5.60 8.46
N LEU A 245 -1.62 -4.33 8.36
CA LEU A 245 -0.25 -3.96 7.98
C LEU A 245 0.76 -4.15 9.12
N SER A 246 0.34 -4.08 10.39
CA SER A 246 1.24 -4.36 11.50
C SER A 246 1.62 -5.84 11.61
N LEU A 247 0.81 -6.72 11.02
CA LEU A 247 1.03 -8.17 11.00
C LEU A 247 1.85 -8.62 9.76
N ILE A 248 2.33 -7.68 8.95
CA ILE A 248 3.10 -7.98 7.73
C ILE A 248 4.40 -7.19 7.77
N GLU A 249 5.53 -7.86 7.53
CA GLU A 249 6.80 -7.21 7.32
C GLU A 249 6.81 -6.44 5.98
N GLN A 250 7.35 -5.23 5.97
CA GLN A 250 7.34 -4.34 4.80
C GLN A 250 8.14 -4.92 3.62
N ASP A 251 9.12 -5.77 3.88
CA ASP A 251 9.87 -6.49 2.84
C ASP A 251 9.02 -7.54 2.11
N ARG A 252 7.95 -8.07 2.74
CA ARG A 252 6.99 -8.99 2.11
C ARG A 252 6.04 -8.29 1.16
N LEU A 253 5.73 -7.02 1.42
CA LEU A 253 4.90 -6.21 0.54
C LEU A 253 5.67 -5.65 -0.65
N CYS A 254 7.00 -5.57 -0.59
CA CYS A 254 7.85 -5.08 -1.66
C CYS A 254 8.55 -6.24 -2.39
N PHE A 255 8.51 -6.26 -3.70
CA PHE A 255 9.20 -7.25 -4.52
C PHE A 255 9.77 -6.57 -5.77
N ALA A 256 10.76 -7.18 -6.42
CA ALA A 256 11.45 -6.57 -7.54
C ALA A 256 12.00 -7.63 -8.51
N GLY A 257 12.25 -7.20 -9.75
CA GLY A 257 12.85 -7.99 -10.82
C GLY A 257 13.87 -7.17 -11.63
N GLY A 258 14.77 -7.86 -12.31
CA GLY A 258 15.90 -7.23 -13.02
C GLY A 258 16.74 -6.34 -12.10
N GLN A 259 17.08 -5.14 -12.58
CA GLN A 259 17.84 -4.13 -11.82
C GLN A 259 17.11 -3.64 -10.56
N GLY A 260 15.78 -3.77 -10.50
CA GLY A 260 14.99 -3.41 -9.33
C GLY A 260 15.37 -4.20 -8.07
N THR A 261 15.88 -5.43 -8.25
CA THR A 261 16.33 -6.30 -7.14
C THR A 261 17.44 -5.65 -6.33
N VAL A 262 18.39 -5.00 -7.01
CA VAL A 262 19.53 -4.32 -6.37
C VAL A 262 19.05 -3.09 -5.61
N ILE A 263 18.20 -2.27 -6.24
CA ILE A 263 17.62 -1.06 -5.63
C ILE A 263 16.82 -1.42 -4.37
N ARG A 264 15.95 -2.45 -4.46
CA ARG A 264 15.16 -2.94 -3.32
C ARG A 264 16.06 -3.41 -2.19
N ARG A 265 17.08 -4.23 -2.49
CA ARG A 265 18.01 -4.76 -1.47
C ARG A 265 18.72 -3.63 -0.72
N GLN A 266 19.24 -2.64 -1.44
CA GLN A 266 19.90 -1.48 -0.83
C GLN A 266 18.93 -0.67 0.03
N ALA A 267 17.73 -0.39 -0.47
CA ALA A 267 16.73 0.35 0.29
C ALA A 267 16.29 -0.37 1.57
N LEU A 268 16.15 -1.70 1.53
CA LEU A 268 15.85 -2.52 2.72
C LEU A 268 16.98 -2.47 3.72
N GLN A 269 18.22 -2.66 3.28
CA GLN A 269 19.40 -2.62 4.17
C GLN A 269 19.49 -1.28 4.91
N GLU A 270 19.31 -0.16 4.20
CA GLU A 270 19.32 1.17 4.82
C GLU A 270 18.13 1.38 5.79
N ALA A 271 16.96 0.83 5.49
CA ALA A 271 15.80 0.90 6.37
C ALA A 271 16.02 0.10 7.67
N HIS A 272 16.60 -1.11 7.57
CA HIS A 272 16.95 -1.94 8.72
C HIS A 272 18.01 -1.28 9.61
N THR A 273 19.10 -0.76 9.04
CA THR A 273 20.13 -0.04 9.82
C THR A 273 19.53 1.15 10.58
N MET A 274 18.60 1.88 9.97
CA MET A 274 17.91 2.97 10.66
C MET A 274 17.05 2.48 11.83
N LEU A 275 16.41 1.31 11.72
CA LEU A 275 15.61 0.73 12.80
C LEU A 275 16.49 0.21 13.94
N GLU A 276 17.61 -0.43 13.63
CA GLU A 276 18.57 -0.93 14.62
C GLU A 276 19.17 0.20 15.47
N GLN A 277 19.52 1.33 14.85
CA GLN A 277 20.05 2.52 15.53
C GLN A 277 19.06 3.17 16.50
N ARG A 278 17.77 2.90 16.37
CA ARG A 278 16.73 3.55 17.19
C ARG A 278 16.47 2.84 18.51
N THR A 279 16.86 1.59 18.65
CA THR A 279 16.35 0.73 19.73
C THR A 279 17.36 0.55 20.84
N SER A 280 16.99 0.96 22.05
CA SER A 280 17.72 0.71 23.28
C SER A 280 17.42 -0.71 23.78
N ALA A 281 18.34 -1.65 23.53
CA ALA A 281 18.59 -2.90 24.29
C ALA A 281 17.43 -3.70 24.94
N THR A 282 16.17 -3.61 24.48
CA THR A 282 15.08 -4.45 24.97
C THR A 282 14.94 -5.71 24.13
N ASN A 283 14.92 -6.85 24.83
CA ASN A 283 14.96 -8.22 24.32
C ASN A 283 13.86 -8.50 23.27
N ARG A 284 14.28 -9.03 22.11
CA ARG A 284 13.54 -9.11 20.83
C ARG A 284 12.97 -10.50 20.51
N ALA A 285 12.46 -11.25 21.50
CA ALA A 285 11.96 -12.61 21.24
C ALA A 285 10.44 -12.72 20.98
N SER A 286 9.62 -11.68 21.21
CA SER A 286 8.15 -11.79 21.17
C SER A 286 7.42 -10.62 20.46
N GLN A 287 8.03 -10.01 19.44
CA GLN A 287 7.46 -8.78 18.86
C GLN A 287 6.18 -8.99 18.05
N MET A 288 6.06 -10.06 17.27
CA MET A 288 4.83 -10.36 16.53
C MET A 288 3.71 -10.83 17.45
N GLU A 289 4.04 -11.68 18.42
CA GLU A 289 3.12 -12.11 19.49
C GLU A 289 2.56 -10.91 20.25
N TRP A 290 3.42 -9.94 20.63
CA TRP A 290 2.96 -8.69 21.23
C TRP A 290 2.00 -7.89 20.34
N ILE A 291 2.25 -7.82 19.03
CA ILE A 291 1.34 -7.15 18.09
C ILE A 291 -0.01 -7.87 18.05
N GLU A 292 0.00 -9.20 17.98
CA GLU A 292 -1.20 -10.04 17.96
C GLU A 292 -2.02 -9.87 19.25
N ASP A 293 -1.37 -9.96 20.41
CA ASP A 293 -1.98 -9.75 21.73
C ASP A 293 -2.56 -8.34 21.87
N PHE A 294 -1.80 -7.31 21.46
CA PHE A 294 -2.26 -5.93 21.48
C PHE A 294 -3.59 -5.77 20.72
N TRP A 295 -3.70 -6.36 19.52
CA TRP A 295 -4.94 -6.28 18.75
C TRP A 295 -6.07 -7.13 19.35
N ALA A 296 -5.75 -8.31 19.88
CA ALA A 296 -6.72 -9.18 20.55
C ALA A 296 -7.37 -8.49 21.76
N GLU A 297 -6.61 -7.69 22.50
CA GLU A 297 -7.11 -6.91 23.63
C GLU A 297 -7.82 -5.61 23.22
N LEU A 298 -7.27 -4.88 22.24
CA LEU A 298 -7.77 -3.57 21.86
C LEU A 298 -9.14 -3.62 21.16
N LEU A 299 -9.34 -4.57 20.24
CA LEU A 299 -10.55 -4.62 19.42
C LEU A 299 -11.83 -4.82 20.23
N PRO A 300 -11.90 -5.76 21.21
CA PRO A 300 -13.07 -5.90 22.07
C PRO A 300 -13.37 -4.65 22.91
N ARG A 301 -12.34 -3.95 23.41
CA ARG A 301 -12.46 -2.71 24.20
C ARG A 301 -13.01 -1.54 23.38
N CYS A 302 -12.74 -1.54 22.08
CA CYS A 302 -13.29 -0.57 21.12
C CYS A 302 -14.64 -1.00 20.52
N GLU A 303 -15.27 -2.07 21.04
CA GLU A 303 -16.52 -2.64 20.52
C GLU A 303 -16.43 -3.13 19.05
N LEU A 304 -15.23 -3.43 18.58
CA LEU A 304 -14.96 -3.89 17.21
C LEU A 304 -14.91 -5.43 17.12
N ARG A 305 -15.78 -6.11 17.88
CA ARG A 305 -15.83 -7.59 17.97
C ARG A 305 -16.19 -8.29 16.66
N ARG A 306 -16.72 -7.55 15.69
CA ARG A 306 -17.03 -8.06 14.34
C ARG A 306 -15.78 -8.43 13.53
N PHE A 307 -14.61 -7.92 13.90
CA PHE A 307 -13.36 -8.21 13.21
C PHE A 307 -12.72 -9.48 13.78
N ALA A 308 -12.71 -10.54 12.99
CA ALA A 308 -11.95 -11.74 13.28
C ALA A 308 -10.44 -11.48 13.14
N ALA A 309 -9.65 -12.32 13.82
CA ALA A 309 -8.21 -12.38 13.61
C ALA A 309 -7.92 -12.65 12.12
N PRO A 310 -7.05 -11.85 11.48
CA PRO A 310 -6.72 -12.05 10.07
C PRO A 310 -5.86 -13.30 9.87
N GLN A 311 -6.10 -14.03 8.78
CA GLN A 311 -5.26 -15.11 8.32
C GLN A 311 -4.38 -14.60 7.18
N ILE A 312 -3.06 -14.66 7.33
CA ILE A 312 -2.12 -14.11 6.34
C ILE A 312 -1.16 -15.22 5.88
N THR A 313 -1.33 -15.65 4.63
CA THR A 313 -0.48 -16.67 4.01
C THR A 313 0.74 -16.01 3.36
N LEU A 314 1.88 -16.12 4.04
CA LEU A 314 3.16 -15.50 3.64
C LEU A 314 4.09 -16.41 2.83
N ARG A 315 3.81 -17.73 2.76
CA ARG A 315 4.66 -18.75 2.10
C ARG A 315 3.83 -19.61 1.15
#